data_AF-A0A1F5YV08-F1
#
_entry.id   AF-A0A1F5YV08-F1
#
_cell.length_a   1.000
_cell.length_b   1.000
_cell.length_c   1.000
_cell.angle_alpha   90.00
_cell.angle_beta   90.00
_cell.angle_gamma   90.00
#
_symmetry.space_group_name_H-M   'P 1'
#
loop_
_entity.id
_entity.type
_entity.pdbx_description
1 polymer ?
#
loop_
_entity_poly.entity_id
_entity_poly.type
_entity_poly.pdbx_seq_one_letter_code
_entity_poly.pdbx_strand_id
1 'polypeptide(L)'
;MFSNLSLPFDNYYKFITSLGVLLSAIGMYQIFNLGITAPYEFSEIKSTIQKYEHQVSRTELLADQLKNLMNTIDDATRSGKNINNSTLENINELIKKIEIEFNKSNDMEKDALVAVNKGDAMVMKIEIVRIISFLLTLIGALLFINGSLNWLKKTQQPLDKKVKSRK
;
A
#
# COMPACT_ATOMS: atom_id res chain seq x y z
N MET A 1 12.84 -22.40 44.35
CA MET A 1 14.30 -22.46 44.07
C MET A 1 14.46 -22.22 42.58
N PHE A 2 14.63 -20.96 42.16
CA PHE A 2 14.83 -20.65 40.74
C PHE A 2 16.27 -21.03 40.41
N SER A 3 16.45 -22.08 39.60
CA SER A 3 17.75 -22.43 39.06
C SER A 3 18.23 -21.26 38.20
N ASN A 4 19.35 -20.66 38.59
CA ASN A 4 20.10 -19.75 37.75
C ASN A 4 20.42 -20.48 36.44
N LEU A 5 19.74 -20.12 35.36
CA LEU A 5 20.12 -20.50 34.01
C LEU A 5 21.38 -19.71 33.64
N SER A 6 22.50 -20.04 34.27
CA SER A 6 23.80 -19.48 33.91
C SER A 6 24.22 -20.12 32.59
N LEU A 7 23.80 -19.52 31.48
CA LEU A 7 24.44 -19.78 30.19
C LEU A 7 25.94 -19.57 30.40
N PRO A 8 26.81 -20.58 30.13
CA PRO A 8 28.24 -20.37 30.24
C PRO A 8 28.60 -19.15 29.41
N PHE A 9 29.30 -18.18 30.00
CA PHE A 9 29.63 -16.87 29.42
C PHE A 9 30.25 -16.96 28.01
N ASP A 10 30.85 -18.11 27.66
CA ASP A 10 31.39 -18.48 26.35
C ASP A 10 30.35 -18.58 25.23
N ASN A 11 29.10 -18.87 25.58
CA ASN A 11 27.98 -18.99 24.63
C ASN A 11 27.12 -17.73 24.56
N TYR A 12 27.28 -16.81 25.52
CA TYR A 12 26.46 -15.59 25.60
C TYR A 12 26.69 -14.63 24.42
N TYR A 13 27.95 -14.34 24.07
CA TYR A 13 28.23 -13.45 22.94
C TYR A 13 27.82 -14.08 21.61
N LYS A 14 27.97 -15.40 21.45
CA LYS A 14 27.51 -16.13 20.25
C LYS A 14 26.00 -16.06 20.13
N PHE A 15 25.28 -16.31 21.23
CA PHE A 15 23.82 -16.22 21.26
C PHE A 15 23.32 -14.81 20.91
N ILE A 16 23.87 -13.77 21.53
CA ILE A 16 23.49 -12.37 21.24
C ILE A 16 23.81 -11.98 19.81
N THR A 17 24.96 -12.37 19.29
CA THR A 17 25.36 -12.06 17.90
C THR A 17 24.43 -12.76 16.91
N SER A 18 24.13 -14.05 17.11
CA SER A 18 23.21 -14.81 16.27
C SER A 18 21.78 -14.27 16.32
N LEU A 19 21.30 -13.88 17.51
CA LEU A 19 20.00 -13.21 17.67
C LEU A 19 19.99 -11.85 16.94
N GLY A 20 21.08 -11.10 17.01
CA GLY A 20 21.25 -9.86 16.27
C GLY A 20 21.16 -10.03 14.75
N VAL A 21 21.83 -11.04 14.22
CA VAL A 21 21.75 -11.41 12.79
C VAL A 21 20.33 -11.81 12.40
N LEU A 22 19.68 -12.64 13.21
CA LEU A 22 18.31 -13.11 12.95
C LEU A 22 17.31 -11.96 12.89
N LEU A 23 17.31 -11.08 13.90
CA LEU A 23 16.40 -9.93 13.94
C LEU A 23 16.65 -8.95 12.79
N SER A 24 17.92 -8.75 12.43
CA SER A 24 18.30 -7.92 11.27
C SER A 24 17.80 -8.52 9.96
N ALA A 25 17.95 -9.84 9.78
CA ALA A 25 17.48 -10.53 8.59
C ALA A 25 15.94 -10.50 8.47
N ILE A 26 15.21 -10.68 9.58
CA ILE A 26 13.75 -10.59 9.60
C ILE A 26 13.28 -9.19 9.21
N GLY A 27 13.86 -8.14 9.82
CA GLY A 27 13.53 -6.76 9.49
C GLY A 27 13.81 -6.41 8.03
N MET A 28 14.99 -6.76 7.52
CA MET A 28 15.33 -6.52 6.11
C MET A 28 14.43 -7.31 5.14
N TYR A 29 14.11 -8.55 5.45
CA TYR A 29 13.22 -9.38 4.63
C TYR A 29 11.83 -8.74 4.51
N GLN A 30 11.25 -8.25 5.62
CA GLN A 30 9.94 -7.59 5.59
C GLN A 30 9.95 -6.28 4.80
N ILE A 31 11.01 -5.47 4.92
CA ILE A 31 11.18 -4.24 4.11
C ILE A 31 11.25 -4.57 2.62
N PHE A 32 12.04 -5.59 2.26
CA PHE A 32 12.18 -6.00 0.86
C PHE A 32 10.87 -6.54 0.30
N ASN A 33 10.16 -7.39 1.06
CA ASN A 33 8.89 -7.96 0.65
C ASN A 33 7.83 -6.87 0.44
N LEU A 34 7.72 -5.89 1.35
CA LEU A 34 6.85 -4.73 1.17
C LEU A 34 7.17 -3.94 -0.10
N GLY A 35 8.45 -3.78 -0.43
CA GLY A 35 8.89 -3.08 -1.65
C GLY A 35 8.41 -3.75 -2.93
N ILE A 36 8.13 -5.06 -2.90
CA ILE A 36 7.64 -5.84 -4.04
C ILE A 36 6.11 -5.90 -4.05
N THR A 37 5.48 -6.21 -2.91
CA THR A 37 4.04 -6.46 -2.87
C THR A 37 3.21 -5.18 -2.90
N ALA A 38 3.69 -4.10 -2.27
CA ALA A 38 2.92 -2.87 -2.16
C ALA A 38 2.57 -2.23 -3.53
N PRO A 39 3.52 -2.08 -4.47
CA PRO A 39 3.21 -1.53 -5.79
C PRO A 39 2.15 -2.32 -6.56
N TYR A 40 2.14 -3.66 -6.42
CA TYR A 40 1.18 -4.51 -7.14
C TYR A 40 -0.25 -4.27 -6.64
N GLU A 41 -0.48 -4.33 -5.33
CA GLU A 41 -1.80 -4.12 -4.74
C GLU A 41 -2.31 -2.68 -4.97
N PHE A 42 -1.44 -1.67 -4.92
CA PHE A 42 -1.81 -0.29 -5.29
C PHE A 42 -2.18 -0.16 -6.78
N SER A 43 -1.56 -0.94 -7.67
CA SER A 43 -1.90 -0.91 -9.10
C SER A 43 -3.32 -1.43 -9.36
N GLU A 44 -3.77 -2.43 -8.60
CA GLU A 44 -5.12 -2.98 -8.70
C GLU A 44 -6.16 -1.97 -8.21
N ILE A 45 -5.91 -1.32 -7.07
CA ILE A 45 -6.76 -0.24 -6.54
C ILE A 45 -6.88 0.90 -7.55
N LYS A 46 -5.74 1.34 -8.10
CA LYS A 46 -5.70 2.41 -9.10
C LYS A 46 -6.50 2.05 -10.36
N SER A 47 -6.38 0.81 -10.83
CA SER A 47 -7.13 0.32 -12.00
C SER A 47 -8.64 0.36 -11.75
N THR A 48 -9.10 -0.04 -10.57
CA THR A 48 -10.52 -0.01 -10.19
C THR A 48 -11.06 1.43 -10.17
N ILE A 49 -10.33 2.36 -9.57
CA ILE A 49 -10.71 3.78 -9.53
C ILE A 49 -10.76 4.36 -10.95
N GLN A 50 -9.76 4.10 -11.78
CA GLN A 50 -9.73 4.58 -13.17
C GLN A 50 -10.90 4.07 -14.01
N LYS A 51 -11.30 2.80 -13.82
CA LYS A 51 -12.49 2.25 -14.49
C LYS A 51 -13.77 2.99 -14.08
N TYR A 52 -13.90 3.32 -12.80
CA TYR A 52 -15.02 4.11 -12.29
C TYR A 52 -15.03 5.54 -12.86
N GLU A 53 -13.90 6.25 -12.82
CA GLU A 53 -13.77 7.61 -13.39
C GLU A 53 -14.13 7.64 -14.89
N HIS A 54 -13.69 6.62 -15.64
CA HIS A 54 -14.04 6.49 -17.05
C HIS A 54 -15.55 6.26 -17.25
N GLN A 55 -16.20 5.49 -16.38
CA GLN A 55 -17.65 5.26 -16.44
C GLN A 55 -18.45 6.53 -16.12
N VAL A 56 -18.01 7.32 -15.13
CA VAL A 56 -18.58 8.63 -14.81
C VAL A 56 -18.45 9.57 -16.01
N SER A 57 -17.25 9.65 -16.61
CA SER A 57 -16.99 10.50 -17.79
C SER A 57 -17.89 10.15 -18.98
N ARG A 58 -18.19 8.85 -19.20
CA ARG A 58 -19.13 8.42 -20.25
C ARG A 58 -20.55 8.89 -19.97
N THR A 59 -20.97 8.85 -18.71
CA THR A 59 -22.30 9.30 -18.28
C THR A 59 -22.45 10.81 -18.47
N GLU A 60 -21.42 11.59 -18.10
CA GLU A 60 -21.36 13.03 -18.32
C GLU A 60 -21.44 13.39 -19.81
N LEU A 61 -20.70 12.69 -20.67
CA LEU A 61 -20.74 12.92 -22.11
C LEU A 61 -22.13 12.67 -22.72
N LEU A 62 -22.84 11.63 -22.27
CA LEU A 62 -24.21 11.38 -22.70
C LEU A 62 -25.18 12.45 -22.17
N ALA A 63 -24.99 12.92 -20.94
CA ALA A 63 -25.77 14.01 -20.37
C ALA A 63 -25.58 15.33 -21.13
N ASP A 64 -24.36 15.63 -21.56
CA ASP A 64 -24.07 16.80 -22.42
C ASP A 64 -24.71 16.68 -23.80
N GLN A 65 -24.71 15.49 -24.41
CA GLN A 65 -25.42 15.23 -25.66
C GLN A 65 -26.93 15.46 -25.51
N LEU A 66 -27.52 14.97 -24.40
CA LEU A 66 -28.92 15.20 -24.09
C LEU A 66 -29.22 16.69 -23.91
N LYS A 67 -28.37 17.43 -23.19
CA LYS A 67 -28.50 18.88 -23.00
C LYS A 67 -28.48 19.64 -24.33
N ASN A 68 -27.59 19.27 -25.25
CA ASN A 68 -27.53 19.89 -26.58
C ASN A 68 -28.80 19.64 -27.40
N LEU A 69 -29.38 18.44 -27.33
CA LEU A 69 -30.65 18.14 -27.97
C LEU A 69 -31.82 18.89 -27.33
N MET A 70 -31.84 19.01 -26.00
CA MET A 70 -32.85 19.81 -25.30
C MET A 70 -32.79 21.29 -25.71
N ASN A 71 -31.60 21.87 -25.86
CA ASN A 71 -31.45 23.23 -26.37
C ASN A 71 -31.97 23.36 -27.81
N THR A 72 -31.72 22.36 -28.66
CA THR A 72 -32.23 22.33 -30.04
C THR A 72 -33.77 22.32 -30.07
N ILE A 73 -34.39 21.59 -29.14
CA ILE A 73 -35.84 21.59 -28.96
C ILE A 73 -36.33 22.98 -28.54
N ASP A 74 -35.72 23.59 -27.52
CA ASP A 74 -36.13 24.91 -27.02
C ASP A 74 -36.02 25.98 -28.12
N ASP A 75 -34.94 25.98 -28.89
CA ASP A 75 -34.75 26.89 -30.03
C ASP A 75 -35.80 26.66 -31.14
N ALA A 76 -36.13 25.40 -31.45
CA ALA A 76 -37.15 25.07 -32.44
C ALA A 76 -38.54 25.52 -31.97
N THR A 77 -38.88 25.28 -30.71
CA THR A 77 -40.15 25.73 -30.11
C THR A 77 -40.27 27.25 -30.10
N ARG A 78 -39.22 27.98 -29.69
CA ARG A 78 -39.19 29.46 -29.71
C ARG A 78 -39.30 30.01 -31.12
N SER A 79 -38.76 29.31 -32.11
CA SER A 79 -38.81 29.70 -33.53
C SER A 79 -40.11 29.31 -34.23
N GLY A 80 -41.07 28.67 -33.55
CA GLY A 80 -42.31 28.17 -34.14
C GLY A 80 -42.09 27.03 -35.15
N LYS A 81 -40.94 26.34 -35.10
CA LYS A 81 -40.61 25.22 -35.98
C LYS A 81 -41.14 23.91 -35.41
N ASN A 82 -41.69 23.07 -36.27
CA ASN A 82 -42.10 21.72 -35.89
C ASN A 82 -40.87 20.86 -35.58
N ILE A 83 -40.90 20.20 -34.43
CA ILE A 83 -39.90 19.21 -34.03
C ILE A 83 -40.25 17.90 -34.73
N ASN A 84 -39.28 17.28 -35.41
CA ASN A 84 -39.54 16.00 -36.06
C ASN A 84 -39.61 14.88 -35.00
N ASN A 85 -40.34 13.81 -35.32
CA ASN A 85 -40.42 12.65 -34.43
C ASN A 85 -39.05 11.99 -34.18
N SER A 86 -38.11 12.07 -35.13
CA SER A 86 -36.77 11.48 -34.96
C SER A 86 -35.95 12.14 -33.84
N THR A 87 -36.16 13.44 -33.57
CA THR A 87 -35.47 14.16 -32.50
C THR A 87 -35.98 13.72 -31.13
N LEU A 88 -37.30 13.52 -31.02
CA LEU A 88 -37.91 12.97 -29.80
C LEU A 88 -37.49 11.52 -29.56
N GLU A 89 -37.39 10.71 -30.62
CA GLU A 89 -36.90 9.34 -30.55
C GLU A 89 -35.43 9.27 -30.11
N ASN A 90 -34.57 10.13 -30.67
CA ASN A 90 -33.17 10.26 -30.26
C ASN A 90 -33.02 10.64 -28.78
N ILE A 91 -33.88 11.52 -28.25
CA ILE A 91 -33.88 11.88 -26.83
C ILE A 91 -34.27 10.70 -25.97
N ASN A 92 -35.32 9.97 -26.33
CA ASN A 92 -35.72 8.76 -25.61
C ASN A 92 -34.62 7.69 -25.61
N GLU A 93 -33.90 7.52 -26.71
CA GLU A 93 -32.74 6.63 -26.76
C GLU A 93 -31.59 7.08 -25.85
N LEU A 94 -31.29 8.38 -25.83
CA LEU A 94 -30.24 8.93 -24.97
C LEU A 94 -30.59 8.82 -23.48
N ILE A 95 -31.84 9.09 -23.10
CA ILE A 95 -32.31 8.92 -21.72
C ILE A 95 -32.11 7.47 -21.28
N LYS A 96 -32.51 6.49 -22.12
CA LYS A 96 -32.29 5.06 -21.83
C LYS A 96 -30.80 4.73 -21.70
N LYS A 97 -29.94 5.28 -22.56
CA LYS A 97 -28.49 5.06 -22.48
C LYS A 97 -27.90 5.65 -21.20
N ILE A 98 -28.31 6.86 -20.81
CA ILE A 98 -27.89 7.51 -19.56
C ILE A 98 -28.31 6.66 -18.37
N GLU A 99 -29.55 6.18 -18.34
CA GLU A 99 -30.06 5.34 -17.25
C GLU A 99 -29.24 4.05 -17.10
N ILE A 100 -28.91 3.39 -18.22
CA ILE A 100 -28.05 2.19 -18.23
C ILE A 100 -26.65 2.50 -17.69
N GLU A 101 -26.01 3.56 -18.18
CA GLU A 101 -24.65 3.91 -17.77
C GLU A 101 -24.59 4.44 -16.32
N PHE A 102 -25.63 5.13 -15.86
CA PHE A 102 -25.80 5.58 -14.47
C PHE A 102 -25.94 4.40 -13.51
N ASN A 103 -26.78 3.40 -13.85
CA ASN A 103 -26.91 2.19 -13.04
C ASN A 103 -25.59 1.43 -12.92
N LYS A 104 -24.83 1.30 -14.03
CA LYS A 104 -23.48 0.72 -13.99
C LYS A 104 -22.51 1.54 -13.13
N SER A 105 -22.59 2.87 -13.22
CA SER A 105 -21.75 3.76 -12.42
C SER A 105 -22.02 3.57 -10.92
N ASN A 106 -23.28 3.47 -10.52
CA ASN A 106 -23.67 3.27 -9.12
C ASN A 106 -23.19 1.92 -8.55
N ASP A 107 -23.21 0.86 -9.37
CA ASP A 107 -22.63 -0.42 -8.97
C ASP A 107 -21.10 -0.33 -8.83
N MET A 108 -20.44 0.35 -9.76
CA MET A 108 -18.98 0.56 -9.73
C MET A 108 -18.53 1.53 -8.63
N GLU A 109 -19.37 2.46 -8.19
CA GLU A 109 -19.08 3.39 -7.08
C GLU A 109 -18.84 2.62 -5.78
N LYS A 110 -19.64 1.59 -5.50
CA LYS A 110 -19.45 0.73 -4.33
C LYS A 110 -18.10 0.00 -4.39
N ASP A 111 -17.75 -0.54 -5.55
CA ASP A 111 -16.46 -1.22 -5.76
C ASP A 111 -15.29 -0.25 -5.62
N ALA A 112 -15.41 0.98 -6.13
CA ALA A 112 -14.42 2.03 -5.98
C ALA A 112 -14.24 2.45 -4.51
N LEU A 113 -15.34 2.61 -3.76
CA LEU A 113 -15.31 2.93 -2.33
C LEU A 113 -14.60 1.82 -1.53
N VAL A 114 -14.90 0.55 -1.84
CA VAL A 114 -14.23 -0.60 -1.23
C VAL A 114 -12.74 -0.61 -1.57
N ALA A 115 -12.37 -0.30 -2.82
CA ALA A 115 -10.97 -0.21 -3.24
C ALA A 115 -10.20 0.91 -2.52
N VAL A 116 -10.82 2.08 -2.33
CA VAL A 116 -10.24 3.20 -1.56
C VAL A 116 -10.00 2.79 -0.11
N ASN A 117 -11.02 2.22 0.56
CA ASN A 117 -10.88 1.75 1.95
C ASN A 117 -9.79 0.68 2.10
N LYS A 118 -9.66 -0.23 1.12
CA LYS A 118 -8.55 -1.20 1.07
C LYS A 118 -7.20 -0.49 0.92
N GLY A 119 -7.12 0.55 0.08
CA GLY A 119 -5.93 1.38 -0.08
C GLY A 119 -5.49 2.06 1.21
N ASP A 120 -6.42 2.69 1.94
CA ASP A 120 -6.11 3.36 3.21
C ASP A 120 -5.62 2.36 4.27
N ALA A 121 -6.30 1.21 4.40
CA ALA A 121 -5.87 0.14 5.29
C ALA A 121 -4.48 -0.41 4.90
N MET A 122 -4.20 -0.48 3.59
CA MET A 122 -2.93 -0.93 3.07
C MET A 122 -1.79 0.05 3.36
N VAL A 123 -2.01 1.35 3.16
CA VAL A 123 -1.04 2.40 3.53
C VAL A 123 -0.69 2.29 5.00
N MET A 124 -1.70 2.22 5.88
CA MET A 124 -1.48 2.09 7.32
C MET A 124 -0.70 0.81 7.67
N LYS A 125 -1.03 -0.32 7.04
CA LYS A 125 -0.31 -1.59 7.23
C LYS A 125 1.15 -1.48 6.79
N ILE A 126 1.42 -0.86 5.65
CA ILE A 126 2.79 -0.64 5.14
C ILE A 126 3.59 0.20 6.12
N GLU A 127 3.03 1.29 6.64
CA GLU A 127 3.69 2.16 7.60
C GLU A 127 4.06 1.41 8.89
N ILE A 128 3.10 0.68 9.46
CA ILE A 128 3.33 -0.12 10.69
C ILE A 128 4.42 -1.16 10.45
N VAL A 129 4.32 -1.94 9.38
CA VAL A 129 5.31 -2.99 9.08
C VAL A 129 6.68 -2.37 8.81
N ARG A 130 6.76 -1.22 8.13
CA ARG A 130 8.04 -0.51 7.89
C ARG A 130 8.69 -0.06 9.20
N ILE A 131 7.92 0.53 10.13
CA ILE A 131 8.42 0.96 11.44
C ILE A 131 8.91 -0.25 12.23
N ILE A 132 8.11 -1.31 12.35
CA ILE A 132 8.48 -2.53 13.09
C ILE A 132 9.72 -3.17 12.48
N SER A 133 9.78 -3.28 11.15
CA SER A 133 10.92 -3.88 10.45
C SER A 133 12.20 -3.08 10.62
N PHE A 134 12.10 -1.75 10.60
CA PHE A 134 13.22 -0.86 10.89
C PHE A 134 13.72 -1.04 12.33
N LEU A 135 12.81 -1.08 13.31
CA LEU A 135 13.16 -1.32 14.72
C LEU A 135 13.82 -2.68 14.93
N LEU A 136 13.30 -3.74 14.30
CA LEU A 136 13.91 -5.08 14.34
C LEU A 136 15.33 -5.07 13.75
N THR A 137 15.53 -4.36 12.64
CA THR A 137 16.85 -4.20 12.02
C THR A 137 17.82 -3.45 12.93
N LEU A 138 17.35 -2.35 13.54
CA LEU A 138 18.16 -1.55 14.47
C LEU A 138 18.54 -2.33 15.72
N ILE A 139 17.57 -2.99 16.37
CA ILE A 139 17.81 -3.85 17.54
C ILE A 139 18.78 -4.97 17.17
N GLY A 140 18.58 -5.60 16.01
CA GLY A 140 19.45 -6.65 15.52
C GLY A 140 20.90 -6.18 15.35
N ALA A 141 21.10 -5.00 14.73
CA ALA A 141 22.41 -4.40 14.56
C ALA A 141 23.07 -4.05 15.91
N LEU A 142 22.32 -3.49 16.86
CA LEU A 142 22.83 -3.18 18.20
C LEU A 142 23.27 -4.43 18.96
N LEU A 143 22.48 -5.50 18.89
CA LEU A 143 22.84 -6.79 19.48
C LEU A 143 24.08 -7.40 18.83
N PHE A 144 24.18 -7.34 17.50
CA PHE A 144 25.36 -7.79 16.77
C PHE A 144 26.62 -7.04 17.20
N ILE A 145 26.56 -5.71 17.28
CA ILE A 145 27.67 -4.86 17.73
C ILE A 145 28.07 -5.21 19.17
N ASN A 146 27.10 -5.32 20.08
CA ASN A 146 27.37 -5.64 21.49
C ASN A 146 27.99 -7.04 21.63
N GLY A 147 27.47 -8.04 20.91
CA GLY A 147 28.04 -9.39 20.87
C GLY A 147 29.48 -9.40 20.36
N SER A 148 29.75 -8.68 19.27
CA SER A 148 31.08 -8.54 18.68
C SER A 148 32.07 -7.83 19.61
N LEU A 149 31.65 -6.75 20.27
CA LEU A 149 32.48 -6.02 21.23
C LEU A 149 32.84 -6.89 22.45
N ASN A 150 31.89 -7.68 22.96
CA ASN A 150 32.13 -8.59 24.07
C ASN A 150 33.09 -9.72 23.68
N TRP A 151 32.98 -10.23 22.45
CA TRP A 151 33.95 -11.19 21.91
C TRP A 151 35.37 -10.59 21.80
N LEU A 152 35.48 -9.37 21.30
CA LEU A 152 36.76 -8.67 21.14
C LEU A 152 37.44 -8.41 22.49
N LYS A 153 36.69 -7.93 23.49
CA LYS A 153 37.20 -7.77 24.87
C LYS A 153 37.74 -9.08 25.45
N LYS A 154 37.02 -10.20 25.23
CA LYS A 154 37.41 -11.51 25.74
C LYS A 154 38.67 -12.06 25.06
N THR A 155 38.85 -11.82 23.77
CA THR A 155 40.03 -12.27 23.02
C THR A 155 41.28 -11.42 23.32
N GLN A 156 41.11 -10.13 23.66
CA GLN A 156 42.21 -9.24 24.06
C GLN A 156 42.76 -9.50 25.48
N GLN A 157 41.92 -9.82 26.46
CA GLN A 157 42.35 -10.10 27.85
C GLN A 157 43.46 -11.16 28.02
N PRO A 158 43.44 -12.33 27.34
CA PRO A 158 44.51 -13.30 27.43
C PRO A 158 45.79 -12.88 26.67
N LEU A 159 45.68 -12.05 25.63
CA LEU A 159 46.83 -11.47 24.93
C LEU A 159 47.56 -10.47 25.82
N ASP A 160 46.84 -9.57 26.49
CA ASP A 160 47.42 -8.58 27.42
C ASP A 160 48.12 -9.24 28.62
N LYS A 161 47.55 -10.34 29.15
CA LYS A 161 48.18 -11.10 30.23
C LYS A 161 49.50 -11.76 29.79
N LYS A 162 49.55 -12.34 28.59
CA LYS A 162 50.78 -12.96 28.04
C LYS A 162 51.87 -11.95 27.70
N VAL A 163 51.49 -10.73 27.29
CA VAL A 163 52.45 -9.66 26.98
C VAL A 163 53.00 -9.05 28.28
N LYS A 164 52.17 -8.86 29.31
CA LYS A 164 52.63 -8.39 30.64
C LYS A 164 53.50 -9.40 31.38
N SER A 165 53.28 -10.71 31.21
CA SER A 165 54.10 -11.73 31.88
C SER A 165 55.46 -11.97 31.23
N ARG A 166 55.80 -11.28 30.13
CA ARG A 166 57.07 -11.38 29.41
C ARG A 166 57.95 -10.13 29.53
N LYS A 167 57.50 -9.11 30.27
CA LYS A 167 58.30 -7.97 30.72
C LYS A 167 58.63 -8.14 32.18
#